data_AF-A0A914GVD2-F1
#
_entry.id   AF-A0A914GVD2-F1
#
_cell.length_a   1.000
_cell.length_b   1.000
_cell.length_c   1.000
_cell.angle_alpha   90.00
_cell.angle_beta   90.00
_cell.angle_gamma   90.00
#
_symmetry.space_group_name_H-M   'P 1'
#
loop_
_entity.id
_entity.type
_entity.pdbx_description
1 polymer ?
#
loop_
_entity_poly.entity_id
_entity_poly.type
_entity_poly.pdbx_seq_one_letter_code
_entity_poly.pdbx_strand_id
1 'polypeptide(L)'
;MRADKPIGSWLLYWPCAWSIALGAPPGCLPSFYFLTLFGAGAFLMRSAGCVLNDLWDQNIDKQVDRTKFRPLASGEVSEKEAVFLLAGLLTTSLAVLLQLNWLSVILGSSSVFLVVVYPLAKRYTRWPQLVLGITFNWGALLGYTAVTGTFSSGLCIPLYLACVCWTVIYDTIYAHQDKKDDLLIGLGSTALEFGNRTDFWLAFVSMAMLTNLFFVGLTSEQFWPYFLTLFASASHLAWQLDTLRTDDPKDCWEKFRANQWLGAAIFIGIVLSNLLKSETREAPEGKLKEQLEAADEWESL
;
A
#
# COMPACT_ATOMS: atom_id res chain seq x y z
N MET A 1 -0.61 12.97 16.73
CA MET A 1 -0.93 12.46 15.37
C MET A 1 -0.20 13.31 14.33
N ARG A 2 0.32 12.72 13.24
CA ARG A 2 1.14 13.44 12.23
C ARG A 2 0.30 13.88 11.03
N ALA A 3 -0.78 14.63 11.30
CA ALA A 3 -1.72 15.05 10.26
C ALA A 3 -1.13 16.06 9.26
N ASP A 4 -0.06 16.75 9.66
CA ASP A 4 0.75 17.67 8.86
C ASP A 4 1.48 16.97 7.70
N LYS A 5 1.71 15.65 7.79
CA LYS A 5 2.44 14.85 6.80
C LYS A 5 1.59 13.68 6.30
N PRO A 6 0.60 13.93 5.41
CA PRO A 6 -0.42 12.94 5.04
C PRO A 6 0.10 11.81 4.15
N ILE A 7 1.33 11.90 3.65
CA ILE A 7 1.93 10.91 2.74
C ILE A 7 1.83 9.48 3.29
N GLY A 8 2.04 9.30 4.60
CA GLY A 8 1.93 7.98 5.22
C GLY A 8 0.51 7.41 5.17
N SER A 9 -0.52 8.25 5.22
CA SER A 9 -1.91 7.81 5.08
C SER A 9 -2.23 7.42 3.64
N TRP A 10 -1.70 8.16 2.67
CA TRP A 10 -1.82 7.81 1.25
C TRP A 10 -1.16 6.47 0.92
N LEU A 11 0.07 6.26 1.39
CA LEU A 11 0.78 4.98 1.17
C LEU A 11 0.08 3.79 1.84
N LEU A 12 -0.62 4.01 2.96
CA LEU A 12 -1.46 2.99 3.57
C LEU A 12 -2.76 2.74 2.78
N TYR A 13 -3.31 3.80 2.18
CA TYR A 13 -4.59 3.77 1.48
C TYR A 13 -4.51 3.16 0.08
N TRP A 14 -3.45 3.42 -0.69
CA TRP A 14 -3.35 2.94 -2.08
C TRP A 14 -3.49 1.41 -2.22
N PRO A 15 -2.83 0.56 -1.39
CA PRO A 15 -3.06 -0.88 -1.40
C PRO A 15 -4.53 -1.26 -1.21
N CYS A 16 -5.25 -0.56 -0.32
CA CYS A 16 -6.68 -0.75 -0.11
C CYS A 16 -7.48 -0.39 -1.37
N ALA A 17 -7.19 0.79 -1.95
CA ALA A 17 -7.90 1.30 -3.12
C ALA A 17 -7.69 0.39 -4.35
N TRP A 18 -6.47 -0.10 -4.58
CA TRP A 18 -6.17 -1.08 -5.63
C TRP A 18 -6.98 -2.35 -5.45
N SER A 19 -7.00 -2.88 -4.23
CA SER A 19 -7.71 -4.11 -3.88
C SER A 19 -9.24 -3.97 -4.04
N ILE A 20 -9.81 -2.84 -3.60
CA ILE A 20 -11.23 -2.51 -3.79
C ILE A 20 -11.57 -2.39 -5.28
N ALA A 21 -10.74 -1.70 -6.06
CA ALA A 21 -10.96 -1.55 -7.49
C ALA A 21 -10.87 -2.90 -8.21
N LEU A 22 -9.91 -3.76 -7.86
CA LEU A 22 -9.80 -5.10 -8.44
C LEU A 22 -11.01 -6.01 -8.10
N GLY A 23 -11.69 -5.75 -6.98
CA GLY A 23 -12.92 -6.45 -6.61
C GLY A 23 -14.19 -5.90 -7.27
N ALA A 24 -14.11 -4.75 -7.97
CA ALA A 24 -15.27 -4.15 -8.62
C ALA A 24 -15.79 -5.03 -9.77
N PRO A 25 -17.12 -5.13 -9.98
CA PRO A 25 -17.67 -5.84 -11.13
C PRO A 25 -17.17 -5.24 -12.46
N PRO A 26 -17.05 -6.06 -13.53
CA PRO A 26 -16.74 -5.60 -14.88
C PRO A 26 -17.65 -4.44 -15.31
N GLY A 27 -17.08 -3.38 -15.90
CA GLY A 27 -17.82 -2.19 -16.34
C GLY A 27 -18.21 -1.23 -15.22
N CYS A 28 -17.91 -1.52 -13.95
CA CYS A 28 -18.29 -0.69 -12.82
C CYS A 28 -17.11 0.06 -12.20
N LEU A 29 -17.41 1.24 -11.65
CA LEU A 29 -16.49 1.95 -10.76
C LEU A 29 -16.34 1.21 -9.42
N PRO A 30 -15.19 1.37 -8.74
CA PRO A 30 -15.03 0.90 -7.36
C PRO A 30 -16.09 1.52 -6.44
N SER A 31 -16.54 0.75 -5.46
CA SER A 31 -17.51 1.21 -4.47
C SER A 31 -16.96 2.41 -3.67
N PHE A 32 -17.60 3.57 -3.85
CA PHE A 32 -17.27 4.78 -3.08
C PHE A 32 -17.44 4.60 -1.58
N TYR A 33 -18.37 3.74 -1.16
CA TYR A 33 -18.55 3.39 0.25
C TYR A 33 -17.29 2.72 0.82
N PHE A 34 -16.76 1.69 0.15
CA PHE A 34 -15.55 1.03 0.59
C PHE A 34 -14.32 1.94 0.46
N LEU A 35 -14.19 2.72 -0.60
CA LEU A 35 -13.10 3.70 -0.73
C LEU A 35 -13.10 4.70 0.44
N THR A 36 -14.28 5.20 0.84
CA THR A 36 -14.43 6.13 1.96
C THR A 36 -14.10 5.46 3.30
N LEU A 37 -14.63 4.26 3.54
CA LEU A 37 -14.35 3.51 4.76
C LEU A 37 -12.86 3.19 4.91
N PHE A 38 -12.23 2.66 3.86
CA PHE A 38 -10.80 2.34 3.90
C PHE A 38 -9.92 3.60 3.92
N GLY A 39 -10.37 4.72 3.33
CA GLY A 39 -9.71 6.01 3.45
C GLY A 39 -9.70 6.51 4.90
N ALA A 40 -10.87 6.48 5.56
CA ALA A 40 -10.99 6.81 6.98
C ALA A 40 -10.16 5.84 7.84
N GLY A 41 -10.26 4.54 7.61
CA GLY A 41 -9.49 3.51 8.30
C GLY A 41 -7.99 3.68 8.14
N ALA A 42 -7.49 3.98 6.93
CA ALA A 42 -6.08 4.26 6.68
C ALA A 42 -5.61 5.50 7.46
N PHE A 43 -6.38 6.58 7.46
CA PHE A 43 -6.05 7.78 8.24
C PHE A 43 -6.00 7.50 9.74
N LEU A 44 -7.00 6.79 10.29
CA LEU A 44 -7.09 6.45 11.71
C LEU A 44 -5.97 5.50 12.14
N MET A 45 -5.74 4.41 11.40
CA MET A 45 -4.71 3.42 11.71
C MET A 45 -3.30 3.96 11.52
N ARG A 46 -3.07 4.81 10.49
CA ARG A 46 -1.78 5.51 10.35
C ARG A 46 -1.52 6.44 11.52
N SER A 47 -2.55 7.17 11.97
CA SER A 47 -2.47 8.05 13.13
C SER A 47 -2.21 7.27 14.41
N ALA A 48 -2.90 6.15 14.62
CA ALA A 48 -2.69 5.25 15.76
C ALA A 48 -1.26 4.70 15.77
N GLY A 49 -0.76 4.22 14.62
CA GLY A 49 0.62 3.76 14.48
C GLY A 49 1.65 4.86 14.75
N CYS A 50 1.39 6.12 14.40
CA CYS A 50 2.26 7.23 14.79
C CYS A 50 2.30 7.41 16.30
N VAL A 51 1.13 7.44 16.95
CA VAL A 51 1.03 7.66 18.40
C VAL A 51 1.69 6.51 19.16
N LEU A 52 1.46 5.26 18.73
CA LEU A 52 2.09 4.08 19.32
C LEU A 52 3.62 4.10 19.16
N ASN A 53 4.12 4.48 17.98
CA ASN A 53 5.56 4.66 17.77
C ASN A 53 6.12 5.76 18.66
N ASP A 54 5.47 6.92 18.74
CA ASP A 54 5.93 8.05 19.56
C ASP A 54 5.93 7.68 21.07
N LEU A 55 4.99 6.83 21.53
CA LEU A 55 4.96 6.29 22.90
C LEU A 55 6.15 5.35 23.18
N TRP A 56 6.49 4.46 22.24
CA TRP A 56 7.59 3.51 22.43
C TRP A 56 8.98 4.10 22.21
N ASP A 57 9.09 5.05 21.28
CA ASP A 57 10.36 5.65 20.88
C ASP A 57 10.66 6.92 21.69
N GLN A 58 9.80 7.35 22.62
CA GLN A 58 9.91 8.61 23.37
C GLN A 58 11.32 8.90 23.93
N ASN A 59 11.97 7.90 24.54
CA ASN A 59 13.30 8.06 25.13
C ASN A 59 14.42 8.12 24.08
N ILE A 60 14.24 7.47 22.93
CA ILE A 60 15.15 7.50 21.79
C ILE A 60 14.98 8.83 21.04
N ASP A 61 13.73 9.22 20.80
CA ASP A 61 13.37 10.43 20.07
C ASP A 61 13.95 11.70 20.73
N LYS A 62 14.05 11.73 22.07
CA LYS A 62 14.72 12.80 22.85
C LYS A 62 16.20 12.98 22.52
N GLN A 63 16.86 11.92 22.05
CA GLN A 63 18.31 11.90 21.78
C GLN A 63 18.64 12.21 20.31
N VAL A 64 17.63 12.27 19.43
CA VAL A 64 17.81 12.42 17.99
C VAL A 64 17.37 13.82 17.55
N ASP A 65 18.26 14.55 16.86
CA ASP A 65 18.07 15.96 16.53
C ASP A 65 16.80 16.26 15.73
N ARG A 66 16.40 15.33 14.84
CA ARG A 66 15.21 15.45 14.01
C ARG A 66 13.91 15.24 14.78
N THR A 67 13.93 14.47 15.86
CA THR A 67 12.73 13.96 16.54
C THR A 67 12.56 14.46 17.96
N LYS A 68 13.57 15.12 18.53
CA LYS A 68 13.53 15.69 19.89
C LYS A 68 12.39 16.67 20.12
N PHE A 69 11.91 17.31 19.06
CA PHE A 69 10.78 18.25 19.09
C PHE A 69 9.41 17.58 18.88
N ARG A 70 9.32 16.25 18.81
CA ARG A 70 8.02 15.56 18.75
C ARG A 70 7.25 15.80 20.05
N PRO A 71 5.91 15.97 20.03
CA PRO A 71 5.14 16.39 21.20
C PRO A 71 5.31 15.52 22.47
N LEU A 72 5.45 14.20 22.30
CA LEU A 72 5.71 13.27 23.41
C LEU A 72 7.16 13.30 23.90
N ALA A 73 8.12 13.55 23.00
CA ALA A 73 9.54 13.65 23.32
C ALA A 73 9.87 14.97 24.02
N SER A 74 9.25 16.08 23.58
CA SER A 74 9.40 17.42 24.18
C SER A 74 8.59 17.62 25.46
N GLY A 75 7.60 16.74 25.72
CA GLY A 75 6.72 16.83 26.88
C GLY A 75 5.55 17.81 26.71
N GLU A 76 5.30 18.30 25.49
CA GLU A 76 4.11 19.11 25.14
C GLU A 76 2.80 18.32 25.32
N VAL A 77 2.85 17.00 25.16
CA VAL A 77 1.73 16.08 25.37
C VAL A 77 2.14 15.01 26.38
N SER A 78 1.28 14.74 27.36
CA SER A 78 1.50 13.69 28.34
C SER A 78 1.27 12.29 27.77
N GLU A 79 1.92 11.29 28.34
CA GLU A 79 1.70 9.88 27.97
C GLU A 79 0.23 9.46 28.13
N LYS A 80 -0.45 9.98 29.16
CA LYS A 80 -1.88 9.68 29.40
C LYS A 80 -2.75 10.21 28.26
N GLU A 81 -2.54 11.45 27.82
CA GLU A 81 -3.27 12.04 26.69
C GLU A 81 -3.02 11.25 25.40
N ALA A 82 -1.78 10.83 25.15
CA ALA A 82 -1.44 10.00 24.00
C ALA A 82 -2.13 8.63 24.05
N VAL A 83 -2.22 8.00 25.22
CA VAL A 83 -2.94 6.73 25.41
C VAL A 83 -4.44 6.91 25.18
N PHE A 84 -5.07 7.98 25.67
CA PHE A 84 -6.48 8.27 25.40
C PHE A 84 -6.74 8.51 23.91
N LEU A 85 -5.88 9.27 23.24
CA LEU A 85 -5.96 9.48 21.80
C LEU A 85 -5.82 8.15 21.03
N LEU A 86 -4.85 7.32 21.41
CA LEU A 86 -4.64 6.01 20.82
C LEU A 86 -5.88 5.11 20.98
N ALA A 87 -6.46 5.06 22.19
CA ALA A 87 -7.68 4.30 22.46
C ALA A 87 -8.86 4.77 21.60
N GLY A 88 -9.04 6.09 21.45
CA GLY A 88 -10.06 6.67 20.57
C GLY A 88 -9.85 6.25 19.10
N LEU A 89 -8.64 6.41 18.57
CA LEU A 89 -8.29 6.04 17.20
C LEU A 89 -8.52 4.55 16.91
N LEU A 90 -8.10 3.66 17.83
CA LEU A 90 -8.28 2.23 17.69
C LEU A 90 -9.75 1.81 17.79
N THR A 91 -10.51 2.43 18.70
CA THR A 91 -11.95 2.16 18.84
C THR A 91 -12.72 2.57 17.60
N THR A 92 -12.43 3.76 17.05
CA THR A 92 -13.04 4.21 15.79
C THR A 92 -12.60 3.33 14.60
N SER A 93 -11.35 2.91 14.56
CA SER A 93 -10.85 1.98 13.52
C SER A 93 -11.53 0.62 13.59
N LEU A 94 -11.79 0.11 14.80
CA LEU A 94 -12.57 -1.11 15.01
C LEU A 94 -14.00 -0.94 14.51
N ALA A 95 -14.64 0.20 14.77
CA ALA A 95 -15.98 0.49 14.26
C ALA A 95 -16.03 0.53 12.72
N VAL A 96 -14.95 0.96 12.05
CA VAL A 96 -14.80 0.85 10.59
C VAL A 96 -14.67 -0.61 10.16
N LEU A 97 -13.83 -1.41 10.84
CA LEU A 97 -13.63 -2.81 10.53
C LEU A 97 -14.93 -3.63 10.65
N LEU A 98 -15.72 -3.39 11.70
CA LEU A 98 -16.98 -4.10 11.97
C LEU A 98 -18.10 -3.79 10.96
N GLN A 99 -17.92 -2.81 10.08
CA GLN A 99 -18.84 -2.56 8.96
C GLN A 99 -18.56 -3.44 7.73
N LEU A 100 -17.47 -4.21 7.74
CA LEU A 100 -17.13 -5.12 6.66
C LEU A 100 -17.79 -6.49 6.87
N ASN A 101 -17.75 -7.34 5.85
CA ASN A 101 -18.18 -8.73 5.98
C ASN A 101 -17.27 -9.52 6.95
N TRP A 102 -17.81 -10.62 7.50
CA TRP A 102 -17.11 -11.42 8.52
C TRP A 102 -15.74 -11.96 8.07
N LEU A 103 -15.60 -12.35 6.80
CA LEU A 103 -14.30 -12.76 6.26
C LEU A 103 -13.26 -11.63 6.40
N SER A 104 -13.65 -10.41 6.06
CA SER A 104 -12.79 -9.22 6.16
C SER A 104 -12.55 -8.80 7.60
N VAL A 105 -13.51 -8.98 8.51
CA VAL A 105 -13.32 -8.75 9.95
C VAL A 105 -12.28 -9.70 10.53
N ILE A 106 -12.37 -11.00 10.25
CA ILE A 106 -11.40 -12.01 10.70
C ILE A 106 -10.02 -11.69 10.12
N LEU A 107 -9.97 -11.46 8.81
CA LEU A 107 -8.72 -11.14 8.13
C LEU A 107 -8.10 -9.86 8.69
N GLY A 108 -8.88 -8.81 8.93
CA GLY A 108 -8.38 -7.54 9.44
C GLY A 108 -7.90 -7.68 10.89
N SER A 109 -8.61 -8.44 11.70
CA SER A 109 -8.23 -8.72 13.09
C SER A 109 -6.92 -9.51 13.19
N SER A 110 -6.64 -10.40 12.23
CA SER A 110 -5.38 -11.16 12.21
C SER A 110 -4.12 -10.28 12.03
N SER A 111 -4.27 -9.07 11.48
CA SER A 111 -3.16 -8.12 11.32
C SER A 111 -2.63 -7.56 12.64
N VAL A 112 -3.42 -7.60 13.73
CA VAL A 112 -3.03 -7.07 15.04
C VAL A 112 -1.76 -7.73 15.55
N PHE A 113 -1.59 -9.03 15.29
CA PHE A 113 -0.36 -9.75 15.62
C PHE A 113 0.87 -9.10 14.97
N LEU A 114 0.80 -8.75 13.69
CA LEU A 114 1.89 -8.11 12.95
C LEU A 114 2.17 -6.68 13.43
N VAL A 115 1.14 -5.95 13.84
CA VAL A 115 1.28 -4.60 14.44
C VAL A 115 2.06 -4.66 15.74
N VAL A 116 1.82 -5.67 16.58
CA VAL A 116 2.55 -5.88 17.84
C VAL A 116 4.00 -6.33 17.60
N VAL A 117 4.25 -7.13 16.55
CA VAL A 117 5.59 -7.65 16.24
C VAL A 117 6.50 -6.62 15.55
N TYR A 118 5.97 -5.75 14.70
CA TYR A 118 6.75 -4.77 13.92
C TYR A 118 7.77 -3.93 14.74
N PRO A 119 7.44 -3.36 15.91
CA PRO A 119 8.37 -2.58 16.73
C PRO A 119 9.61 -3.38 17.17
N LEU A 120 9.43 -4.68 17.41
CA LEU A 120 10.54 -5.58 17.74
C LEU A 120 11.47 -5.74 16.53
N ALA A 121 10.95 -5.66 15.31
CA ALA A 121 11.75 -5.80 14.10
C ALA A 121 12.83 -4.72 13.97
N LYS A 122 12.54 -3.48 14.39
CA LYS A 122 13.55 -2.41 14.41
C LYS A 122 14.73 -2.70 15.33
N ARG A 123 14.49 -3.44 16.42
CA ARG A 123 15.50 -3.70 17.46
C ARG A 123 16.32 -4.97 17.18
N TYR A 124 15.70 -5.97 16.55
CA TYR A 124 16.31 -7.30 16.40
C TYR A 124 16.60 -7.70 14.95
N THR A 125 16.20 -6.90 13.96
CA THR A 125 16.41 -7.21 12.54
C THR A 125 17.10 -6.07 11.83
N ARG A 126 17.80 -6.40 10.74
CA ARG A 126 18.35 -5.42 9.80
C ARG A 126 17.40 -5.12 8.65
N TRP A 127 16.21 -5.73 8.65
CA TRP A 127 15.21 -5.63 7.61
C TRP A 127 13.85 -5.11 8.14
N PRO A 128 13.81 -4.06 8.99
CA PRO A 128 12.54 -3.57 9.53
C PRO A 128 11.59 -3.07 8.44
N GLN A 129 12.11 -2.61 7.29
CA GLN A 129 11.30 -2.20 6.13
C GLN A 129 10.49 -3.36 5.54
N LEU A 130 11.03 -4.59 5.55
CA LEU A 130 10.30 -5.77 5.09
C LEU A 130 9.15 -6.10 6.06
N VAL A 131 9.43 -6.08 7.37
CA VAL A 131 8.39 -6.31 8.38
C VAL A 131 7.35 -5.21 8.36
N LEU A 132 7.76 -3.95 8.15
CA LEU A 132 6.83 -2.84 7.91
C LEU A 132 5.95 -3.13 6.70
N GLY A 133 6.53 -3.54 5.56
CA GLY A 133 5.76 -3.89 4.37
C GLY A 133 4.72 -4.97 4.64
N ILE A 134 5.09 -6.01 5.38
CA ILE A 134 4.18 -7.10 5.78
C ILE A 134 3.02 -6.56 6.62
N THR A 135 3.30 -5.73 7.63
CA THR A 135 2.28 -5.18 8.53
C THR A 135 1.41 -4.13 7.84
N PHE A 136 2.01 -3.26 7.03
CA PHE A 136 1.39 -2.05 6.49
C PHE A 136 0.44 -2.34 5.32
N ASN A 137 0.69 -3.39 4.54
CA ASN A 137 -0.04 -3.63 3.31
C ASN A 137 -1.23 -4.58 3.44
N TRP A 138 -1.71 -4.85 4.66
CA TRP A 138 -2.84 -5.76 4.88
C TRP A 138 -4.12 -5.34 4.16
N GLY A 139 -4.26 -4.04 3.89
CA GLY A 139 -5.31 -3.46 3.04
C GLY A 139 -5.40 -4.06 1.64
N ALA A 140 -4.28 -4.52 1.09
CA ALA A 140 -4.24 -5.21 -0.21
C ALA A 140 -5.02 -6.53 -0.21
N LEU A 141 -5.12 -7.21 0.93
CA LEU A 141 -5.92 -8.41 1.08
C LEU A 141 -7.38 -8.06 1.38
N LEU A 142 -7.59 -7.07 2.25
CA LEU A 142 -8.90 -6.69 2.78
C LEU A 142 -9.83 -6.03 1.77
N GLY A 143 -9.32 -5.21 0.85
CA GLY A 143 -10.17 -4.46 -0.07
C GLY A 143 -11.01 -5.37 -0.97
N TYR A 144 -10.38 -6.38 -1.56
CA TYR A 144 -11.01 -7.36 -2.44
C TYR A 144 -12.00 -8.24 -1.67
N THR A 145 -11.61 -8.71 -0.48
CA THR A 145 -12.53 -9.52 0.35
C THR A 145 -13.72 -8.70 0.83
N ALA A 146 -13.54 -7.41 1.10
CA ALA A 146 -14.61 -6.50 1.52
C ALA A 146 -15.68 -6.36 0.41
N VAL A 147 -15.24 -6.20 -0.83
CA VAL A 147 -16.13 -6.04 -1.99
C VAL A 147 -16.79 -7.35 -2.40
N THR A 148 -16.02 -8.44 -2.50
CA THR A 148 -16.50 -9.70 -3.11
C THR A 148 -17.02 -10.72 -2.10
N GLY A 149 -16.70 -10.58 -0.81
CA GLY A 149 -16.98 -11.60 0.20
C GLY A 149 -16.16 -12.88 0.07
N THR A 150 -15.18 -12.93 -0.85
CA THR A 150 -14.36 -14.12 -1.13
C THR A 150 -12.87 -13.80 -1.11
N PHE A 151 -12.02 -14.83 -0.99
CA PHE A 151 -10.57 -14.70 -1.06
C PHE A 151 -10.03 -15.39 -2.32
N SER A 152 -9.53 -14.60 -3.27
CA SER A 152 -8.85 -15.12 -4.47
C SER A 152 -7.35 -15.14 -4.23
N SER A 153 -6.78 -16.30 -3.93
CA SER A 153 -5.34 -16.44 -3.64
C SER A 153 -4.46 -15.98 -4.81
N GLY A 154 -4.86 -16.28 -6.05
CA GLY A 154 -4.13 -15.89 -7.26
C GLY A 154 -4.10 -14.39 -7.55
N LEU A 155 -4.97 -13.61 -6.91
CA LEU A 155 -5.00 -12.15 -7.03
C LEU A 155 -4.47 -11.48 -5.76
N CYS A 156 -5.01 -11.86 -4.59
CA CYS A 156 -4.71 -11.21 -3.32
C CYS A 156 -3.25 -11.41 -2.89
N ILE A 157 -2.68 -12.61 -3.06
CA ILE A 157 -1.30 -12.88 -2.63
C ILE A 157 -0.29 -12.10 -3.49
N PRO A 158 -0.32 -12.17 -4.84
CA PRO A 158 0.57 -11.35 -5.65
C PRO A 158 0.40 -9.85 -5.40
N LEU A 159 -0.84 -9.35 -5.26
CA LEU A 159 -1.08 -7.94 -4.94
C LEU A 159 -0.44 -7.54 -3.61
N TYR A 160 -0.61 -8.36 -2.58
CA TYR A 160 -0.01 -8.11 -1.27
C TYR A 160 1.52 -8.13 -1.34
N LEU A 161 2.13 -9.12 -2.02
CA LEU A 161 3.58 -9.19 -2.21
C LEU A 161 4.11 -7.98 -2.99
N ALA A 162 3.41 -7.53 -4.03
CA ALA A 162 3.75 -6.31 -4.75
C ALA A 162 3.79 -5.09 -3.81
N CYS A 163 2.77 -4.94 -2.97
CA CYS A 163 2.70 -3.85 -1.99
C CYS A 163 3.80 -3.95 -0.93
N VAL A 164 4.15 -5.16 -0.46
CA VAL A 164 5.29 -5.38 0.46
C VAL A 164 6.59 -4.94 -0.20
N CYS A 165 6.85 -5.37 -1.44
CA CYS A 165 8.02 -4.94 -2.21
C CYS A 165 8.03 -3.41 -2.37
N TRP A 166 6.87 -2.82 -2.68
CA TRP A 166 6.75 -1.37 -2.82
C TRP A 166 7.12 -0.62 -1.53
N THR A 167 6.65 -1.10 -0.37
CA THR A 167 7.06 -0.54 0.92
C THR A 167 8.55 -0.68 1.17
N VAL A 168 9.15 -1.82 0.84
CA VAL A 168 10.60 -1.96 0.93
C VAL A 168 11.29 -0.92 0.05
N ILE A 169 10.81 -0.65 -1.17
CA ILE A 169 11.42 0.35 -2.05
C ILE A 169 11.37 1.74 -1.43
N TYR A 170 10.17 2.27 -1.19
CA TYR A 170 10.04 3.66 -0.75
C TYR A 170 10.57 3.88 0.67
N ASP A 171 10.44 2.89 1.56
CA ASP A 171 10.82 3.04 2.97
C ASP A 171 12.32 2.85 3.17
N THR A 172 12.99 2.09 2.29
CA THR A 172 14.47 2.05 2.24
C THR A 172 15.01 3.40 1.76
N ILE A 173 14.43 3.99 0.72
CA ILE A 173 14.78 5.35 0.26
C ILE A 173 14.59 6.36 1.40
N TYR A 174 13.47 6.26 2.12
CA TYR A 174 13.21 7.12 3.27
C TYR A 174 14.23 6.90 4.39
N ALA A 175 14.60 5.65 4.70
CA ALA A 175 15.55 5.30 5.76
C ALA A 175 16.98 5.81 5.50
N HIS A 176 17.36 6.09 4.25
CA HIS A 176 18.63 6.75 3.95
C HIS A 176 18.76 8.14 4.61
N GLN A 177 17.65 8.81 4.94
CA GLN A 177 17.66 10.08 5.69
C GLN A 177 18.19 9.92 7.12
N ASP A 178 17.92 8.77 7.74
CA ASP A 178 18.19 8.50 9.16
C ASP A 178 19.45 7.65 9.35
N LYS A 179 20.19 7.33 8.27
CA LYS A 179 21.34 6.40 8.27
C LYS A 179 22.41 6.71 9.34
N LYS A 180 22.73 8.00 9.53
CA LYS A 180 23.73 8.43 10.53
C LYS A 180 23.22 8.26 11.96
N ASP A 181 21.98 8.66 12.20
CA ASP A 181 21.35 8.58 13.51
C ASP A 181 21.15 7.12 13.91
N ASP A 182 20.60 6.29 13.00
CA ASP A 182 20.40 4.84 13.17
C ASP A 182 21.70 4.13 13.57
N LEU A 183 22.82 4.48 12.92
CA LEU A 183 24.13 3.91 13.22
C LEU A 183 24.62 4.30 14.62
N LEU A 184 24.40 5.55 15.06
CA LEU A 184 24.82 6.04 16.38
C LEU A 184 24.06 5.36 17.52
N ILE A 185 22.77 5.08 17.32
CA ILE A 185 21.90 4.45 18.32
C ILE A 185 21.83 2.92 18.19
N GLY A 186 22.54 2.34 17.22
CA GLY A 186 22.62 0.89 17.01
C GLY A 186 21.35 0.25 16.46
N LEU A 187 20.50 1.00 15.77
CA LEU A 187 19.30 0.47 15.11
C LEU A 187 19.64 -0.08 13.71
N GLY A 188 18.99 -1.18 13.33
CA GLY A 188 19.12 -1.77 12.01
C GLY A 188 18.18 -1.12 10.99
N SER A 189 18.63 -0.97 9.75
CA SER A 189 17.79 -0.59 8.62
C SER A 189 18.31 -1.19 7.32
N THR A 190 17.43 -1.40 6.35
CA THR A 190 17.83 -1.85 5.00
C THR A 190 18.76 -0.85 4.32
N ALA A 191 18.65 0.45 4.62
CA ALA A 191 19.59 1.47 4.15
C ALA A 191 21.03 1.22 4.67
N LEU A 192 21.17 0.72 5.91
CA LEU A 192 22.46 0.31 6.47
C LEU A 192 22.92 -1.03 5.90
N GLU A 193 22.02 -2.01 5.78
CA GLU A 193 22.34 -3.36 5.31
C GLU A 193 22.70 -3.40 3.81
N PHE A 194 22.00 -2.63 2.98
CA PHE A 194 22.28 -2.55 1.54
C PHE A 194 23.54 -1.73 1.27
N GLY A 195 23.80 -0.70 2.08
CA GLY A 195 25.02 0.09 2.03
C GLY A 195 25.25 0.69 0.64
N ASN A 196 26.38 0.36 0.01
CA ASN A 196 26.74 0.85 -1.33
C ASN A 196 26.04 0.07 -2.46
N ARG A 197 25.26 -0.96 -2.13
CA ARG A 197 24.49 -1.78 -3.09
C ARG A 197 23.00 -1.48 -3.06
N THR A 198 22.59 -0.34 -2.50
CA THR A 198 21.19 0.09 -2.46
C THR A 198 20.55 0.01 -3.85
N ASP A 199 21.19 0.56 -4.87
CA ASP A 199 20.61 0.60 -6.23
C ASP A 199 20.30 -0.79 -6.78
N PHE A 200 21.21 -1.74 -6.56
CA PHE A 200 21.02 -3.14 -6.97
C PHE A 200 19.84 -3.79 -6.25
N TRP A 201 19.77 -3.65 -4.92
CA TRP A 201 18.69 -4.25 -4.14
C TRP A 201 17.33 -3.61 -4.43
N LEU A 202 17.28 -2.29 -4.58
CA LEU A 202 16.06 -1.59 -4.96
C LEU A 202 15.60 -1.95 -6.37
N ALA A 203 16.52 -2.13 -7.32
CA ALA A 203 16.19 -2.62 -8.66
C ALA A 203 15.62 -4.05 -8.60
N PHE A 204 16.25 -4.95 -7.83
CA PHE A 204 15.76 -6.32 -7.62
C PHE A 204 14.35 -6.35 -7.03
N VAL A 205 14.11 -5.58 -5.96
CA VAL A 205 12.79 -5.50 -5.31
C VAL A 205 11.76 -4.82 -6.22
N SER A 206 12.16 -3.85 -7.04
CA SER A 206 11.30 -3.22 -8.06
C SER A 206 10.86 -4.22 -9.12
N MET A 207 11.77 -5.07 -9.60
CA MET A 207 11.43 -6.15 -10.53
C MET A 207 10.46 -7.16 -9.91
N ALA A 208 10.65 -7.52 -8.63
CA ALA A 208 9.73 -8.39 -7.91
C ALA A 208 8.34 -7.74 -7.77
N MET A 209 8.26 -6.44 -7.44
CA MET A 209 7.01 -5.68 -7.39
C MET A 209 6.27 -5.70 -8.74
N LEU A 210 6.96 -5.33 -9.82
CA LEU A 210 6.37 -5.25 -11.17
C LEU A 210 5.91 -6.62 -11.67
N THR A 211 6.67 -7.68 -11.37
CA THR A 211 6.31 -9.06 -11.73
C THR A 211 5.01 -9.49 -11.05
N ASN A 212 4.88 -9.21 -9.74
CA ASN A 212 3.66 -9.52 -9.01
C ASN A 212 2.45 -8.72 -9.53
N LEU A 213 2.63 -7.43 -9.84
CA LEU A 213 1.57 -6.62 -10.46
C LEU A 213 1.20 -7.14 -11.85
N PHE A 214 2.17 -7.54 -12.66
CA PHE A 214 1.89 -8.17 -13.95
C PHE A 214 1.01 -9.41 -13.79
N PHE A 215 1.31 -10.28 -12.82
CA PHE A 215 0.45 -11.43 -12.51
C PHE A 215 -0.94 -11.02 -12.04
N VAL A 216 -1.09 -9.97 -11.21
CA VAL A 216 -2.40 -9.42 -10.84
C VAL A 216 -3.19 -8.99 -12.08
N GLY A 217 -2.53 -8.33 -13.03
CA GLY A 217 -3.13 -7.93 -14.31
C GLY A 217 -3.68 -9.12 -15.09
N LEU A 218 -2.90 -10.21 -15.19
CA LEU A 218 -3.31 -11.44 -15.87
C LEU A 218 -4.46 -12.16 -15.14
N THR A 219 -4.35 -12.36 -13.82
CA THR A 219 -5.34 -13.13 -13.05
C THR A 219 -6.66 -12.39 -12.85
N SER A 220 -6.66 -11.07 -12.98
CA SER A 220 -7.86 -10.24 -12.93
C SER A 220 -8.36 -9.78 -14.29
N GLU A 221 -7.87 -10.37 -15.39
CA GLU A 221 -8.29 -10.07 -16.77
C GLU A 221 -8.23 -8.57 -17.10
N GLN A 222 -7.17 -7.87 -16.66
CA GLN A 222 -7.03 -6.44 -16.95
C GLN A 222 -6.69 -6.20 -18.42
N PHE A 223 -7.13 -5.08 -18.95
CA PHE A 223 -6.92 -4.60 -20.31
C PHE A 223 -5.74 -3.61 -20.40
N TRP A 224 -5.51 -3.10 -21.60
CA TRP A 224 -4.37 -2.23 -21.92
C TRP A 224 -4.18 -1.01 -20.99
N PRO A 225 -5.22 -0.33 -20.42
CA PRO A 225 -4.97 0.82 -19.55
C PRO A 225 -4.17 0.44 -18.30
N TYR A 226 -4.43 -0.74 -17.74
CA TYR A 226 -3.69 -1.25 -16.59
C TYR A 226 -2.21 -1.45 -16.93
N PHE A 227 -1.92 -2.16 -18.02
CA PHE A 227 -0.54 -2.42 -18.45
C PHE A 227 0.22 -1.15 -18.85
N LEU A 228 -0.48 -0.15 -19.40
CA LEU A 228 0.11 1.16 -19.67
C LEU A 228 0.53 1.88 -18.38
N THR A 229 -0.31 1.87 -17.35
CA THR A 229 0.04 2.44 -16.04
C THR A 229 1.09 1.63 -15.29
N LEU A 230 1.15 0.31 -15.51
CA LEU A 230 2.23 -0.55 -15.01
C LEU A 230 3.57 -0.17 -15.65
N PHE A 231 3.60 0.06 -16.96
CA PHE A 231 4.78 0.56 -17.66
C PHE A 231 5.19 1.97 -17.18
N ALA A 232 4.22 2.87 -16.97
CA ALA A 232 4.48 4.19 -16.40
C ALA A 232 5.06 4.08 -14.98
N SER A 233 4.58 3.13 -14.16
CA SER A 233 5.10 2.86 -12.82
C SER A 233 6.52 2.30 -12.87
N ALA A 234 6.83 1.40 -13.80
CA ALA A 234 8.19 0.91 -14.04
C ALA A 234 9.14 2.05 -14.43
N SER A 235 8.70 2.95 -15.31
CA SER A 235 9.46 4.14 -15.70
C SER A 235 9.67 5.09 -14.53
N HIS A 236 8.65 5.27 -13.68
CA HIS A 236 8.75 6.07 -12.46
C HIS A 236 9.77 5.50 -11.48
N LEU A 237 9.76 4.18 -11.25
CA LEU A 237 10.74 3.51 -10.40
C LEU A 237 12.16 3.61 -10.99
N ALA A 238 12.32 3.38 -12.29
CA ALA A 238 13.62 3.53 -12.97
C ALA A 238 14.18 4.95 -12.80
N TRP A 239 13.35 5.98 -13.01
CA TRP A 239 13.74 7.37 -12.74
C TRP A 239 14.12 7.60 -11.27
N GLN A 240 13.34 7.05 -10.32
CA GLN A 240 13.67 7.16 -8.91
C GLN A 240 15.05 6.58 -8.61
N LEU A 241 15.36 5.39 -9.12
CA LEU A 241 16.63 4.70 -8.87
C LEU A 241 17.82 5.38 -9.58
N ASP A 242 17.68 5.77 -10.84
CA ASP A 242 18.75 6.41 -11.62
C ASP A 242 19.19 7.76 -11.03
N THR A 243 18.23 8.52 -10.47
CA THR A 243 18.49 9.85 -9.93
C THR A 243 18.57 9.88 -8.40
N LEU A 244 18.57 8.72 -7.72
CA LEU A 244 18.61 8.65 -6.25
C LEU A 244 19.95 9.12 -5.70
N ARG A 245 19.92 10.10 -4.79
CA ARG A 245 21.09 10.51 -4.02
C ARG A 245 20.92 10.10 -2.56
N THR A 246 21.42 8.93 -2.21
CA THR A 246 21.25 8.32 -0.87
C THR A 246 21.85 9.15 0.27
N ASP A 247 22.79 10.05 -0.02
CA ASP A 247 23.42 10.93 0.96
C ASP A 247 22.75 12.31 1.08
N ASP A 248 21.70 12.60 0.29
CA ASP A 248 20.91 13.84 0.35
C ASP A 248 19.53 13.56 0.97
N PRO A 249 19.31 13.92 2.25
CA PRO A 249 18.03 13.67 2.91
C PRO A 249 16.83 14.34 2.24
N LYS A 250 17.03 15.48 1.56
CA LYS A 250 15.94 16.18 0.85
C LYS A 250 15.51 15.39 -0.38
N ASP A 251 16.48 14.89 -1.14
CA ASP A 251 16.26 14.04 -2.31
C ASP A 251 15.50 12.76 -1.94
N CYS A 252 15.93 12.09 -0.87
CA CYS A 252 15.26 10.91 -0.30
C CYS A 252 13.81 11.21 0.12
N TRP A 253 13.56 12.38 0.73
CA TRP A 253 12.20 12.79 1.11
C TRP A 253 11.31 13.04 -0.10
N GLU A 254 11.82 13.70 -1.13
CA GLU A 254 11.08 13.99 -2.36
C GLU A 254 10.71 12.70 -3.11
N LYS A 255 11.63 11.74 -3.22
CA LYS A 255 11.38 10.42 -3.83
C LYS A 255 10.41 9.57 -3.02
N PHE A 256 10.54 9.56 -1.69
CA PHE A 256 9.56 8.93 -0.82
C PHE A 256 8.15 9.52 -1.05
N ARG A 257 8.03 10.84 -1.10
CA ARG A 257 6.75 11.53 -1.36
C ARG A 257 6.21 11.27 -2.77
N ALA A 258 7.08 11.13 -3.77
CA ALA A 258 6.67 10.89 -5.15
C ALA A 258 5.91 9.56 -5.31
N ASN A 259 6.12 8.58 -4.42
CA ASN A 259 5.44 7.30 -4.47
C ASN A 259 3.90 7.41 -4.39
N GLN A 260 3.33 8.47 -3.82
CA GLN A 260 1.86 8.66 -3.88
C GLN A 260 1.32 8.65 -5.32
N TRP A 261 2.11 9.11 -6.30
CA TRP A 261 1.72 9.19 -7.70
C TRP A 261 1.79 7.83 -8.39
N LEU A 262 2.73 6.96 -7.98
CA LEU A 262 2.73 5.55 -8.38
C LEU A 262 1.45 4.87 -7.89
N GLY A 263 1.10 5.11 -6.61
CA GLY A 263 -0.19 4.77 -6.00
C GLY A 263 -1.39 5.12 -6.88
N ALA A 264 -1.48 6.40 -7.24
CA ALA A 264 -2.56 6.94 -8.07
C ALA A 264 -2.56 6.34 -9.48
N ALA A 265 -1.40 6.21 -10.13
CA ALA A 265 -1.28 5.71 -11.50
C ALA A 265 -1.83 4.28 -11.63
N ILE A 266 -1.42 3.37 -10.74
CA ILE A 266 -1.92 1.99 -10.74
C ILE A 266 -3.43 1.96 -10.46
N PHE A 267 -3.92 2.76 -9.52
CA PHE A 267 -5.36 2.83 -9.22
C PHE A 267 -6.16 3.27 -10.45
N ILE A 268 -5.74 4.35 -11.12
CA ILE A 268 -6.37 4.84 -12.35
C ILE A 268 -6.35 3.76 -13.44
N GLY A 269 -5.24 3.05 -13.61
CA GLY A 269 -5.12 1.96 -14.56
C GLY A 269 -6.11 0.82 -14.31
N ILE A 270 -6.27 0.40 -13.05
CA ILE A 270 -7.26 -0.61 -12.66
C ILE A 270 -8.68 -0.12 -12.95
N VAL A 271 -9.02 1.12 -12.57
CA VAL A 271 -10.37 1.68 -12.78
C VAL A 271 -10.70 1.78 -14.26
N LEU A 272 -9.82 2.37 -15.07
CA LEU A 272 -10.02 2.51 -16.52
C LEU A 272 -10.13 1.15 -17.20
N SER A 273 -9.27 0.21 -16.82
CA SER A 273 -9.30 -1.15 -17.33
C SER A 273 -10.61 -1.87 -16.97
N ASN A 274 -11.09 -1.74 -15.73
CA ASN A 274 -12.37 -2.32 -15.32
C ASN A 274 -13.56 -1.76 -16.10
N LEU A 275 -13.57 -0.46 -16.41
CA LEU A 275 -14.63 0.16 -17.22
C LEU A 275 -14.68 -0.41 -18.64
N LEU A 276 -13.55 -0.85 -19.21
CA LEU A 276 -13.49 -1.47 -20.54
C LEU A 276 -13.89 -2.96 -20.55
N LYS A 277 -13.95 -3.62 -19.39
CA LYS A 277 -14.29 -5.06 -19.31
C LYS A 277 -15.71 -5.37 -19.78
N SER A 278 -16.66 -4.43 -19.70
CA SER A 278 -18.03 -4.63 -20.19
C SER A 278 -18.12 -4.57 -21.72
N GLU A 279 -17.45 -3.60 -22.36
CA GLU A 279 -17.47 -3.41 -23.82
C GLU A 279 -16.99 -4.65 -24.58
N THR A 280 -16.10 -5.44 -23.97
CA THR A 280 -15.45 -6.58 -24.63
C THR A 280 -16.18 -7.90 -24.41
N ARG A 281 -17.03 -8.04 -23.38
CA ARG A 281 -17.83 -9.27 -23.15
C ARG A 281 -19.10 -9.32 -23.99
N GLU A 282 -19.67 -8.17 -24.36
CA GLU A 282 -20.83 -8.11 -25.26
C GLU A 282 -20.45 -8.28 -26.74
N ALA A 283 -19.22 -7.93 -27.12
CA ALA A 283 -18.76 -7.94 -28.52
C ALA A 283 -18.70 -9.33 -29.23
N PRO A 284 -18.38 -10.46 -28.56
CA PRO A 284 -18.34 -11.77 -29.21
C PRO A 284 -19.71 -12.44 -29.27
N GLU A 285 -20.49 -12.37 -28.19
CA GLU A 285 -21.80 -13.05 -28.11
C GLU A 285 -22.87 -12.34 -28.95
N GLY A 286 -22.90 -11.00 -28.96
CA GLY A 286 -23.82 -10.24 -29.80
C GLY A 286 -23.59 -10.46 -31.29
N LYS A 287 -22.32 -10.48 -31.72
CA LYS A 287 -21.96 -10.77 -33.12
C LYS A 287 -22.25 -12.20 -33.54
N LEU A 288 -22.04 -13.18 -32.65
CA LEU A 288 -22.37 -14.57 -32.94
C LEU A 288 -23.88 -14.76 -33.05
N LYS A 289 -24.67 -14.10 -32.19
CA LYS A 289 -26.13 -14.13 -32.24
C LYS A 289 -26.68 -13.45 -33.50
N GLU A 290 -26.17 -12.26 -33.85
CA GLU A 290 -26.52 -11.59 -35.11
C GLU A 290 -26.14 -12.43 -36.34
N GLN A 291 -24.99 -13.13 -36.30
CA GLN A 291 -24.58 -14.00 -37.40
C GLN A 291 -25.44 -15.27 -37.50
N LEU A 292 -25.88 -15.83 -36.38
CA LEU A 292 -26.78 -16.98 -36.34
C LEU A 292 -28.21 -16.60 -36.75
N GLU A 293 -28.73 -15.47 -36.27
CA GLU A 293 -30.03 -14.93 -36.68
C GLU A 293 -30.05 -14.56 -38.16
N ALA A 294 -28.97 -13.97 -38.68
CA ALA A 294 -28.83 -13.73 -40.12
C ALA A 294 -28.79 -15.04 -40.91
N ALA A 295 -28.08 -16.07 -40.44
CA ALA A 295 -28.01 -17.37 -41.12
C ALA A 295 -29.37 -18.09 -41.18
N ASP A 296 -30.16 -18.03 -40.10
CA ASP A 296 -31.52 -18.59 -40.06
C ASP A 296 -32.48 -17.87 -41.03
N GLU A 297 -32.31 -16.55 -41.26
CA GLU A 297 -33.09 -15.82 -42.27
C GLU A 297 -32.79 -16.30 -43.70
N TRP A 298 -31.54 -16.65 -44.03
CA TRP A 298 -31.16 -17.19 -45.35
C TRP A 298 -31.67 -18.62 -45.59
N GLU A 299 -31.81 -19.45 -44.56
CA GLU A 299 -32.37 -20.81 -44.69
C GLU A 299 -33.90 -20.82 -44.86
N SER A 300 -34.57 -19.70 -44.58
CA SER A 300 -36.03 -19.55 -44.67
C SER A 300 -36.54 -18.99 -46.01
N LEU A 301 -35.65 -18.72 -46.97
CA LEU A 301 -35.93 -18.26 -48.35
C LEU A 301 -35.68 -19.37 -49.37
#